data_AF-A0A402AID8-F1
#
_entry.id   AF-A0A402AID8-F1
#
_cell.length_a   1.000
_cell.length_b   1.000
_cell.length_c   1.000
_cell.angle_alpha   90.00
_cell.angle_beta   90.00
_cell.angle_gamma   90.00
#
_symmetry.space_group_name_H-M   'P 1'
#
loop_
_entity.id
_entity.type
_entity.pdbx_description
1 polymer ?
#
loop_
_entity_poly.entity_id
_entity_poly.type
_entity_poly.pdbx_seq_one_letter_code
_entity_poly.pdbx_strand_id
1 'polypeptide(L)'
;MKRYVLCSLFLLSLALFLVSCSDQSNSTTKVTPPPTPTPIVVQKGAVLSIPTVASYYQAIKAHNYERAFTYLSADAKTDSGQALTKDAFIQMATGADSENGSVTNVEIDPASPDSTQVILTIDRSSSLHYHAHLTLKKDGIHWKIVSLDRI
;
A
#
# COMPACT_ATOMS: atom_id res chain seq x y z
N MET A 1 -21.87 41.10 -33.08
CA MET A 1 -20.81 41.82 -33.83
C MET A 1 -19.46 41.19 -33.49
N LYS A 2 -18.66 40.84 -34.53
CA LYS A 2 -17.17 40.74 -34.62
C LYS A 2 -16.40 40.06 -33.44
N ARG A 3 -15.91 38.81 -33.51
CA ARG A 3 -14.69 38.25 -34.19
C ARG A 3 -13.39 39.04 -33.98
N TYR A 4 -12.34 38.41 -33.40
CA TYR A 4 -10.91 38.28 -33.83
C TYR A 4 -10.23 37.29 -32.83
N VAL A 5 -9.58 36.15 -33.12
CA VAL A 5 -8.60 35.68 -34.14
C VAL A 5 -7.13 36.01 -33.80
N LEU A 6 -6.38 34.93 -33.47
CA LEU A 6 -4.94 34.65 -33.66
C LEU A 6 -3.81 35.55 -33.09
N CYS A 7 -2.82 34.92 -32.44
CA CYS A 7 -1.37 35.08 -32.69
C CYS A 7 -0.57 34.08 -31.81
N SER A 8 -0.03 32.99 -32.37
CA SER A 8 1.37 32.85 -32.87
C SER A 8 2.35 32.42 -31.76
N LEU A 9 2.70 31.13 -31.65
CA LEU A 9 3.78 30.38 -32.33
C LEU A 9 5.23 30.71 -31.88
N PHE A 10 5.90 29.64 -31.40
CA PHE A 10 7.31 29.24 -31.63
C PHE A 10 8.46 30.11 -31.08
N LEU A 11 9.36 29.47 -30.30
CA LEU A 11 10.85 29.50 -30.37
C LEU A 11 11.43 28.95 -29.03
N LEU A 12 12.05 27.76 -28.93
CA LEU A 12 13.41 27.30 -29.34
C LEU A 12 14.50 27.44 -28.24
N SER A 13 15.44 26.46 -28.21
CA SER A 13 16.73 26.35 -27.47
C SER A 13 16.66 25.81 -26.03
N LEU A 14 17.21 24.65 -25.63
CA LEU A 14 18.38 23.82 -25.97
C LEU A 14 19.75 24.41 -25.56
N ALA A 15 20.43 23.65 -24.69
CA ALA A 15 21.88 23.35 -24.64
C ALA A 15 22.73 23.89 -23.46
N LEU A 16 23.25 22.91 -22.70
CA LEU A 16 24.67 22.68 -22.38
C LEU A 16 25.42 23.71 -21.53
N PHE A 17 25.69 23.33 -20.27
CA PHE A 17 26.88 23.77 -19.55
C PHE A 17 27.91 22.64 -19.47
N LEU A 18 29.05 22.91 -20.09
CA LEU A 18 30.33 22.19 -20.03
C LEU A 18 31.04 22.51 -18.70
N VAL A 19 31.70 21.53 -18.08
CA VAL A 19 33.02 21.74 -17.44
C VAL A 19 33.84 20.44 -17.56
N SER A 20 35.08 20.58 -18.04
CA SER A 20 36.11 19.55 -18.21
C SER A 20 37.37 19.96 -17.43
N CYS A 21 38.31 19.01 -17.34
CA CYS A 21 39.72 19.08 -16.92
C CYS A 21 39.99 18.71 -15.44
N SER A 22 40.99 17.90 -15.07
CA SER A 22 42.08 17.24 -15.82
C SER A 22 42.73 16.12 -14.99
N ASP A 23 43.44 15.24 -15.72
CA ASP A 23 44.43 14.23 -15.30
C ASP A 23 45.46 14.68 -14.23
N GLN A 24 45.88 13.74 -13.34
CA GLN A 24 47.30 13.41 -13.12
C GLN A 24 47.53 12.13 -12.27
N SER A 25 48.01 11.08 -12.95
CA SER A 25 49.05 10.07 -12.63
C SER A 25 49.36 9.54 -11.20
N ASN A 26 49.20 8.20 -11.10
CA ASN A 26 50.19 7.18 -10.65
C ASN A 26 50.53 7.02 -9.15
N SER A 27 50.20 5.84 -8.57
CA SER A 27 51.13 4.93 -7.84
C SER A 27 50.39 3.79 -7.11
N THR A 28 50.94 2.59 -7.25
CA THR A 28 50.56 1.30 -6.68
C THR A 28 50.40 1.27 -5.15
N THR A 29 49.33 0.64 -4.64
CA THR A 29 49.37 -0.21 -3.43
C THR A 29 48.10 -1.06 -3.36
N LYS A 30 48.25 -2.38 -3.55
CA LYS A 30 47.20 -3.37 -3.28
C LYS A 30 47.07 -3.52 -1.78
N VAL A 31 46.13 -2.80 -1.17
CA VAL A 31 45.70 -3.00 0.21
C VAL A 31 44.28 -3.56 0.16
N THR A 32 44.09 -4.74 0.74
CA THR A 32 42.79 -5.41 0.83
C THR A 32 41.95 -4.68 1.89
N PRO A 33 40.80 -4.08 1.56
CA PRO A 33 39.93 -3.47 2.55
C PRO A 33 39.30 -4.57 3.45
N PRO A 34 39.04 -4.28 4.73
CA PRO A 34 38.27 -5.17 5.59
C PRO A 34 36.89 -5.45 4.98
N PRO A 35 36.26 -6.62 5.24
CA PRO A 35 34.98 -6.95 4.65
C PRO A 35 33.96 -5.85 5.02
N THR A 36 33.43 -5.20 4.00
CA THR A 36 32.30 -4.28 4.14
C THR A 36 31.14 -5.08 4.74
N PRO A 37 30.53 -4.66 5.86
CA PRO A 37 29.33 -5.33 6.36
C PRO A 37 28.31 -5.32 5.23
N THR A 38 27.97 -6.52 4.75
CA THR A 38 26.96 -6.67 3.72
C THR A 38 25.66 -6.07 4.26
N PRO A 39 24.97 -5.19 3.50
CA PRO A 39 23.62 -4.80 3.87
C PRO A 39 22.83 -6.08 4.10
N ILE A 40 22.18 -6.21 5.26
CA ILE A 40 21.18 -7.26 5.47
C ILE A 40 20.08 -6.94 4.46
N VAL A 41 20.14 -7.60 3.30
CA VAL A 41 19.00 -7.67 2.40
C VAL A 41 17.98 -8.47 3.19
N VAL A 42 17.10 -7.77 3.90
CA VAL A 42 15.86 -8.38 4.41
C VAL A 42 15.13 -8.81 3.15
N GLN A 43 15.31 -10.07 2.81
CA GLN A 43 14.66 -10.70 1.68
C GLN A 43 13.17 -10.47 1.92
N LYS A 44 12.55 -9.62 1.08
CA LYS A 44 11.10 -9.44 1.02
C LYS A 44 10.54 -10.80 0.59
N GLY A 45 10.47 -11.74 1.54
CA GLY A 45 9.84 -13.02 1.34
C GLY A 45 8.45 -12.78 0.78
N ALA A 46 7.98 -13.67 -0.08
CA ALA A 46 6.62 -13.58 -0.59
C ALA A 46 5.67 -13.44 0.59
N VAL A 47 5.02 -12.27 0.72
CA VAL A 47 4.14 -12.00 1.85
C VAL A 47 2.87 -12.80 1.64
N LEU A 48 2.76 -13.92 2.36
CA LEU A 48 1.80 -14.98 2.09
C LEU A 48 0.35 -14.58 2.41
N SER A 49 0.18 -13.49 3.17
CA SER A 49 -1.13 -12.98 3.59
C SER A 49 -1.78 -12.04 2.58
N ILE A 50 -1.01 -11.50 1.62
CA ILE A 50 -1.50 -10.56 0.59
C ILE A 50 -2.71 -11.09 -0.19
N PRO A 51 -2.76 -12.35 -0.65
CA PRO A 51 -3.94 -12.87 -1.35
C PRO A 51 -5.23 -12.84 -0.51
N THR A 52 -5.11 -13.02 0.81
CA THR A 52 -6.26 -12.93 1.72
C THR A 52 -6.75 -11.49 1.83
N VAL A 53 -5.83 -10.53 1.99
CA VAL A 53 -6.16 -9.09 2.04
C VAL A 53 -6.79 -8.62 0.73
N ALA A 54 -6.24 -9.03 -0.42
CA ALA A 54 -6.78 -8.70 -1.72
C ALA A 54 -8.22 -9.25 -1.91
N SER A 55 -8.46 -10.49 -1.50
CA SER A 55 -9.79 -11.10 -1.60
C SER A 55 -10.81 -10.46 -0.64
N TYR A 56 -10.36 -10.08 0.57
CA TYR A 56 -11.16 -9.31 1.53
C TYR A 56 -11.61 -7.98 0.92
N TYR A 57 -10.69 -7.18 0.37
CA TYR A 57 -11.07 -5.90 -0.23
C TYR A 57 -11.81 -6.04 -1.55
N GLN A 58 -11.62 -7.12 -2.31
CA GLN A 58 -12.49 -7.42 -3.46
C GLN A 58 -13.95 -7.62 -3.01
N ALA A 59 -14.18 -8.31 -1.88
CA ALA A 59 -15.51 -8.49 -1.33
C ALA A 59 -16.10 -7.18 -0.78
N ILE A 60 -15.29 -6.33 -0.10
CA ILE A 60 -15.70 -4.99 0.32
C ILE A 60 -16.13 -4.14 -0.89
N LYS A 61 -15.30 -4.07 -1.95
CA LYS A 61 -15.61 -3.32 -3.18
C LYS A 61 -16.88 -3.80 -3.88
N ALA A 62 -17.21 -5.08 -3.73
CA ALA A 62 -18.41 -5.68 -4.28
C ALA A 62 -19.64 -5.56 -3.35
N HIS A 63 -19.54 -4.83 -2.24
CA HIS A 63 -20.56 -4.74 -1.19
C HIS A 63 -20.99 -6.10 -0.62
N ASN A 64 -20.13 -7.12 -0.74
CA ASN A 64 -20.38 -8.46 -0.23
C ASN A 64 -19.73 -8.61 1.15
N TYR A 65 -20.28 -7.91 2.13
CA TYR A 65 -19.72 -7.86 3.48
C TYR A 65 -19.78 -9.20 4.20
N GLU A 66 -20.75 -10.07 3.87
CA GLU A 66 -20.77 -11.43 4.39
C GLU A 66 -19.55 -12.23 3.93
N ARG A 67 -19.19 -12.12 2.65
CA ARG A 67 -17.97 -12.75 2.12
C ARG A 67 -16.72 -12.11 2.70
N ALA A 68 -16.68 -10.78 2.82
CA ALA A 68 -15.55 -10.08 3.44
C ALA A 68 -15.32 -10.60 4.88
N PHE A 69 -16.40 -10.77 5.66
CA PHE A 69 -16.32 -11.32 7.01
C PHE A 69 -15.68 -12.71 7.08
N THR A 70 -15.81 -13.55 6.03
CA THR A 70 -15.17 -14.87 6.02
C THR A 70 -13.64 -14.83 6.04
N TYR A 71 -13.01 -13.69 5.74
CA TYR A 71 -11.56 -13.50 5.83
C TYR A 71 -11.10 -13.09 7.24
N LEU A 72 -12.02 -12.75 8.14
CA LEU A 72 -11.71 -12.48 9.54
C LEU A 72 -11.56 -13.78 10.33
N SER A 73 -10.73 -13.76 11.36
CA SER A 73 -10.68 -14.83 12.35
C SER A 73 -11.88 -14.73 13.31
N ALA A 74 -12.19 -15.82 14.01
CA ALA A 74 -13.29 -15.84 14.97
C ALA A 74 -13.08 -14.90 16.18
N ASP A 75 -11.82 -14.58 16.48
CA ASP A 75 -11.37 -13.65 17.52
C ASP A 75 -10.98 -12.27 16.97
N ALA A 76 -11.41 -11.93 15.74
CA ALA A 76 -11.09 -10.65 15.14
C ALA A 76 -11.66 -9.48 15.94
N LYS A 77 -10.92 -8.38 15.99
CA LYS A 77 -11.27 -7.18 16.75
C LYS A 77 -10.92 -5.89 16.02
N THR A 78 -11.50 -4.79 16.46
CA THR A 78 -11.03 -3.45 16.11
C THR A 78 -9.70 -3.15 16.81
N ASP A 79 -9.03 -2.08 16.40
CA ASP A 79 -7.87 -1.50 17.11
C ASP A 79 -8.19 -1.11 18.57
N SER A 80 -9.42 -0.69 18.85
CA SER A 80 -9.94 -0.42 20.19
C SER A 80 -10.23 -1.68 21.02
N GLY A 81 -10.06 -2.88 20.43
CA GLY A 81 -10.24 -4.17 21.09
C GLY A 81 -11.67 -4.70 21.08
N GLN A 82 -12.60 -4.04 20.39
CA GLN A 82 -13.98 -4.50 20.26
C GLN A 82 -14.05 -5.71 19.34
N ALA A 83 -14.71 -6.79 19.78
CA ALA A 83 -14.88 -7.99 18.96
C ALA A 83 -15.72 -7.69 17.70
N LEU A 84 -15.28 -8.21 16.57
CA LEU A 84 -15.97 -8.12 15.29
C LEU A 84 -16.81 -9.37 15.08
N THR A 85 -18.05 -9.33 15.57
CA THR A 85 -19.07 -10.31 15.15
C THR A 85 -19.50 -10.03 13.71
N LYS A 86 -20.18 -10.98 13.06
CA LYS A 86 -20.69 -10.79 11.69
C LYS A 86 -21.53 -9.53 11.56
N ASP A 87 -22.49 -9.35 12.47
CA ASP A 87 -23.41 -8.21 12.43
C ASP A 87 -22.69 -6.89 12.71
N ALA A 88 -21.79 -6.85 13.69
CA ALA A 88 -21.00 -5.66 14.00
C ALA A 88 -20.10 -5.26 12.81
N PHE A 89 -19.48 -6.25 12.15
CA PHE A 89 -18.68 -6.01 10.96
C PHE A 89 -19.52 -5.48 9.79
N ILE A 90 -20.67 -6.09 9.51
CA ILE A 90 -21.56 -5.65 8.43
C ILE A 90 -22.07 -4.23 8.69
N GLN A 91 -22.44 -3.93 9.93
CA GLN A 91 -22.87 -2.59 10.31
C GLN A 91 -21.75 -1.57 10.12
N MET A 92 -20.53 -1.89 10.57
CA MET A 92 -19.36 -1.03 10.40
C MET A 92 -19.03 -0.81 8.91
N ALA A 93 -19.04 -1.86 8.08
CA ALA A 93 -18.76 -1.76 6.65
C ALA A 93 -19.82 -0.93 5.91
N THR A 94 -21.11 -1.18 6.20
CA THR A 94 -22.23 -0.44 5.61
C THR A 94 -22.22 1.02 6.05
N GLY A 95 -21.92 1.28 7.32
CA GLY A 95 -21.76 2.63 7.87
C GLY A 95 -20.63 3.38 7.19
N ALA A 96 -19.45 2.76 7.07
CA ALA A 96 -18.30 3.34 6.38
C ALA A 96 -18.63 3.68 4.91
N ASP A 97 -19.33 2.82 4.18
CA ASP A 97 -19.76 3.10 2.81
C ASP A 97 -20.83 4.20 2.73
N SER A 98 -21.71 4.29 3.72
CA SER A 98 -22.75 5.33 3.78
C SER A 98 -22.16 6.72 4.09
N GLU A 99 -21.18 6.77 4.99
CA GLU A 99 -20.53 8.01 5.43
C GLU A 99 -19.46 8.48 4.44
N ASN A 100 -18.65 7.55 3.94
CA ASN A 100 -17.44 7.86 3.17
C ASN A 100 -17.55 7.42 1.71
N GLY A 101 -18.68 6.88 1.26
CA GLY A 101 -18.82 6.31 -0.09
C GLY A 101 -18.14 4.94 -0.24
N SER A 102 -18.38 4.26 -1.36
CA SER A 102 -17.82 2.93 -1.63
C SER A 102 -16.30 2.97 -1.82
N VAL A 103 -15.60 1.88 -1.47
CA VAL A 103 -14.19 1.69 -1.83
C VAL A 103 -14.03 1.58 -3.35
N THR A 104 -13.16 2.40 -3.94
CA THR A 104 -12.89 2.40 -5.39
C THR A 104 -11.53 1.80 -5.72
N ASN A 105 -10.51 2.08 -4.90
CA ASN A 105 -9.14 1.59 -5.08
C ASN A 105 -8.52 1.19 -3.74
N VAL A 106 -7.60 0.21 -3.81
CA VAL A 106 -6.87 -0.31 -2.66
C VAL A 106 -5.46 -0.67 -3.12
N GLU A 107 -4.47 -0.01 -2.56
CA GLU A 107 -3.06 -0.40 -2.67
C GLU A 107 -2.65 -1.15 -1.41
N ILE A 108 -1.92 -2.26 -1.58
CA ILE A 108 -1.56 -3.16 -0.49
C ILE A 108 -0.04 -3.13 -0.31
N ASP A 109 0.42 -2.64 0.83
CA ASP A 109 1.84 -2.64 1.20
C ASP A 109 2.11 -3.62 2.36
N PRO A 110 2.91 -4.67 2.15
CA PRO A 110 3.36 -5.53 3.23
C PRO A 110 4.24 -4.76 4.23
N ALA A 111 3.72 -4.56 5.43
CA ALA A 111 4.40 -3.81 6.49
C ALA A 111 5.35 -4.67 7.35
N SER A 112 5.25 -6.00 7.26
CA SER A 112 6.15 -6.93 7.94
C SER A 112 6.62 -8.08 7.03
N PRO A 113 7.87 -8.57 7.21
CA PRO A 113 8.39 -9.69 6.43
C PRO A 113 7.76 -11.04 6.81
N ASP A 114 7.11 -11.14 7.97
CA ASP A 114 6.47 -12.35 8.49
C ASP A 114 5.00 -12.51 8.05
N SER A 115 4.50 -11.61 7.19
CA SER A 115 3.11 -11.60 6.69
C SER A 115 2.02 -11.29 7.72
N THR A 116 2.38 -10.82 8.92
CA THR A 116 1.41 -10.51 9.97
C THR A 116 0.87 -9.07 9.91
N GLN A 117 1.55 -8.14 9.24
CA GLN A 117 1.13 -6.74 9.15
C GLN A 117 1.06 -6.27 7.71
N VAL A 118 -0.02 -5.58 7.39
CA VAL A 118 -0.25 -4.99 6.07
C VAL A 118 -0.83 -3.59 6.25
N ILE A 119 -0.25 -2.63 5.54
CA ILE A 119 -0.74 -1.26 5.42
C ILE A 119 -1.45 -1.12 4.08
N LEU A 120 -2.61 -0.50 4.11
CA LEU A 120 -3.49 -0.32 2.97
C LEU A 120 -3.55 1.17 2.67
N THR A 121 -3.55 1.54 1.40
CA THR A 121 -3.96 2.88 0.96
C THR A 121 -5.28 2.75 0.24
N ILE A 122 -6.32 3.42 0.74
CA ILE A 122 -7.71 3.23 0.31
C ILE A 122 -8.26 4.53 -0.24
N ASP A 123 -8.82 4.45 -1.46
CA ASP A 123 -9.60 5.51 -2.06
C ASP A 123 -11.09 5.18 -2.02
N ARG A 124 -11.89 6.20 -1.75
CA ARG A 124 -13.34 6.13 -1.68
C ARG A 124 -14.01 6.98 -2.75
N SER A 125 -15.25 6.65 -3.12
CA SER A 125 -16.02 7.43 -4.11
C SER A 125 -16.34 8.86 -3.66
N SER A 126 -16.27 9.15 -2.36
CA SER A 126 -16.37 10.51 -1.80
C SER A 126 -15.12 11.38 -2.02
N SER A 127 -14.08 10.84 -2.66
CA SER A 127 -12.74 11.44 -2.73
C SER A 127 -11.96 11.43 -1.40
N LEU A 128 -12.44 10.70 -0.39
CA LEU A 128 -11.67 10.42 0.82
C LEU A 128 -10.53 9.43 0.51
N HIS A 129 -9.35 9.71 1.06
CA HIS A 129 -8.14 8.90 0.96
C HIS A 129 -7.54 8.70 2.34
N TYR A 130 -7.21 7.45 2.71
CA TYR A 130 -6.62 7.15 4.01
C TYR A 130 -5.84 5.84 4.02
N HIS A 131 -5.07 5.66 5.09
CA HIS A 131 -4.42 4.38 5.40
C HIS A 131 -5.24 3.55 6.38
N ALA A 132 -5.25 2.24 6.16
CA ALA A 132 -5.79 1.26 7.10
C ALA A 132 -4.71 0.22 7.44
N HIS A 133 -4.78 -0.33 8.64
CA HIS A 133 -3.80 -1.27 9.17
C HIS A 133 -4.48 -2.59 9.49
N LEU A 134 -3.97 -3.66 8.90
CA LEU A 134 -4.43 -5.02 9.18
C LEU A 134 -3.35 -5.79 9.94
N THR A 135 -3.78 -6.48 11.00
CA THR A 135 -3.01 -7.57 11.59
C THR A 135 -3.61 -8.90 11.17
N LEU A 136 -2.77 -9.83 10.76
CA LEU A 136 -3.14 -11.15 10.30
C LEU A 136 -2.44 -12.24 11.09
N LYS A 137 -3.10 -13.40 11.17
CA LYS A 137 -2.49 -14.64 11.66
C LYS A 137 -2.74 -15.77 10.67
N LYS A 138 -1.88 -16.77 10.73
CA LYS A 138 -2.13 -18.04 10.05
C LYS A 138 -2.98 -18.92 10.96
N ASP A 139 -4.16 -19.29 10.50
CA ASP A 139 -5.10 -20.20 11.14
C ASP A 139 -5.19 -21.50 10.31
N GLY A 140 -4.49 -22.53 10.77
CA GLY A 140 -4.24 -23.75 9.99
C GLY A 140 -3.46 -23.44 8.70
N ILE A 141 -4.10 -23.63 7.55
CA ILE A 141 -3.52 -23.35 6.23
C ILE A 141 -3.93 -21.99 5.66
N HIS A 142 -4.84 -21.26 6.32
CA HIS A 142 -5.40 -20.02 5.82
C HIS A 142 -4.85 -18.82 6.59
N TRP A 143 -4.66 -17.70 5.91
CA TRP A 143 -4.45 -16.42 6.59
C TRP A 143 -5.81 -15.82 6.94
N LYS A 144 -5.87 -15.16 8.10
CA LYS A 144 -7.07 -14.51 8.62
C LYS A 144 -6.73 -13.15 9.22
N ILE A 145 -7.61 -12.18 9.03
CA ILE A 145 -7.50 -10.85 9.65
C ILE A 145 -7.95 -10.97 11.11
N VAL A 146 -7.08 -10.60 12.03
CA VAL A 146 -7.35 -10.62 13.49
C VAL A 146 -7.57 -9.23 14.06
N SER A 147 -7.08 -8.19 13.38
CA SER A 147 -7.26 -6.81 13.79
C SER A 147 -7.36 -5.89 12.59
N LEU A 148 -8.24 -4.91 12.66
CA LEU A 148 -8.31 -3.80 11.71
C LEU A 148 -8.71 -2.50 12.43
N ASP A 149 -8.15 -1.38 12.01
CA ASP A 149 -8.46 -0.05 12.57
C ASP A 149 -9.66 0.61 11.89
N ARG A 150 -9.85 0.36 10.59
CA ARG A 150 -10.98 0.85 9.79
C ARG A 150 -11.20 0.00 8.54
N ILE A 151 -12.38 0.15 7.96
CA ILE A 151 -12.76 -0.37 6.63
C ILE A 151 -12.69 0.79 5.68
#